data_AF-A0AAD6F1Z1-F1
#
_entry.id   AF-A0AAD6F1Z1-F1
#
_cell.length_a   1.000
_cell.length_b   1.000
_cell.length_c   1.000
_cell.angle_alpha   90.00
_cell.angle_beta   90.00
_cell.angle_gamma   90.00
#
_symmetry.space_group_name_H-M   'P 1'
#
loop_
_entity.id
_entity.type
_entity.pdbx_description
1 polymer ?
#
loop_
_entity_poly.entity_id
_entity_poly.type
_entity_poly.pdbx_seq_one_letter_code
_entity_poly.pdbx_strand_id
1 'polypeptide(L)'
;MTNRGETGHMTNREETGHMTNREERQVTRPTERRDGSHDQQRGETAYNGRPYLEFLSDQKLGDNLQHFLLHSIAMVTEATPTEQGLAATRHFLRCLGRYGNTPFLFPVYGLGEIPQCFCRMCAVFGGIYCLRHSVSCLLLDTHSNRCKAVIDSRGQRISCSHVVLEEGFVGAERKRSSTPPRFLSRAVLITDGSILPTDSEQQVSLVTVPPAAGGPAVKMVELSPSTMTCSAGTYLVHLTCPSVGSAHQDLSPLVTSMFRTPESPDHDGPSVLWCLFFNMADGSGVEAEGHDLPENVHLSSGPDAELGHEHAAESIFQKILPEEEFCPPAPNPEDIIYDGDTDGDTGDTDGDTDGDTGDTVNTGDTVNTGDTGDTVNTGDTINTDGDKTSPGEEEEERQAVSEE
;
A
#
# COMPACT_ATOMS: atom_id res chain seq x y z
N MET A 1 -40.78 -46.99 39.13
CA MET A 1 -40.94 -46.25 37.85
C MET A 1 -39.75 -45.32 37.71
N THR A 2 -38.73 -45.78 36.98
CA THR A 2 -37.60 -45.00 36.51
C THR A 2 -38.06 -44.02 35.44
N ASN A 3 -37.66 -42.75 35.51
CA ASN A 3 -37.63 -41.90 34.33
C ASN A 3 -36.26 -41.21 34.22
N ARG A 4 -35.62 -41.43 33.07
CA ARG A 4 -34.31 -40.95 32.62
C ARG A 4 -34.53 -39.78 31.65
N GLY A 5 -33.56 -38.87 31.61
CA GLY A 5 -33.11 -38.14 30.41
C GLY A 5 -34.03 -36.99 29.94
N GLU A 6 -33.57 -35.89 29.34
CA GLU A 6 -32.26 -35.49 28.82
C GLU A 6 -32.19 -33.96 28.85
N THR A 7 -31.02 -33.41 29.20
CA THR A 7 -30.68 -32.00 29.06
C THR A 7 -30.17 -31.74 27.64
N GLY A 8 -30.90 -30.98 26.85
CA GLY A 8 -30.49 -30.57 25.51
C GLY A 8 -29.42 -29.48 25.56
N HIS A 9 -28.23 -29.82 25.09
CA HIS A 9 -27.10 -28.91 24.86
C HIS A 9 -27.34 -28.23 23.50
N MET A 10 -27.63 -26.92 23.48
CA MET A 10 -27.66 -26.13 22.25
C MET A 10 -26.24 -25.65 21.96
N THR A 11 -25.56 -26.34 21.06
CA THR A 11 -24.32 -25.85 20.43
C THR A 11 -24.69 -24.80 19.38
N ASN A 12 -24.36 -23.53 19.63
CA ASN A 12 -24.31 -22.52 18.58
C ASN A 12 -23.20 -22.92 17.60
N ARG A 13 -23.59 -23.15 16.35
CA ARG A 13 -22.67 -23.47 15.25
C ARG A 13 -22.37 -22.16 14.55
N GLU A 14 -21.16 -21.65 14.74
CA GLU A 14 -20.63 -20.52 13.96
C GLU A 14 -20.58 -20.93 12.49
N GLU A 15 -21.34 -20.22 11.65
CA GLU A 15 -21.24 -20.34 10.19
C GLU A 15 -20.01 -19.54 9.73
N THR A 16 -18.84 -20.18 9.78
CA THR A 16 -17.71 -19.77 8.95
C THR A 16 -18.12 -19.99 7.49
N GLY A 17 -18.32 -18.91 6.74
CA GLY A 17 -18.72 -18.94 5.33
C GLY A 17 -17.69 -19.65 4.45
N HIS A 18 -17.87 -20.96 4.26
CA HIS A 18 -17.13 -21.75 3.29
C HIS A 18 -17.95 -21.82 2.00
N MET A 19 -17.38 -21.39 0.86
CA MET A 19 -18.04 -21.56 -0.43
C MET A 19 -18.37 -23.03 -0.66
N THR A 20 -19.59 -23.32 -1.09
CA THR A 20 -19.97 -24.68 -1.46
C THR A 20 -19.28 -25.08 -2.77
N ASN A 21 -18.99 -26.37 -2.97
CA ASN A 21 -18.46 -26.92 -4.25
C ASN A 21 -19.28 -26.50 -5.50
N ARG A 22 -20.53 -26.08 -5.32
CA ARG A 22 -21.40 -25.55 -6.38
C ARG A 22 -21.08 -24.08 -6.71
N GLU A 23 -20.78 -23.27 -5.71
CA GLU A 23 -20.36 -21.87 -5.86
C GLU A 23 -18.93 -21.78 -6.43
N GLU A 24 -18.00 -22.63 -5.96
CA GLU A 24 -16.64 -22.71 -6.54
C GLU A 24 -16.67 -23.06 -8.04
N ARG A 25 -17.55 -23.98 -8.45
CA ARG A 25 -17.79 -24.31 -9.86
C ARG A 25 -18.43 -23.18 -10.66
N GLN A 26 -19.14 -22.25 -10.03
CA GLN A 26 -19.70 -21.06 -10.69
C GLN A 26 -18.67 -19.93 -10.81
N VAL A 27 -17.73 -19.83 -9.87
CA VAL A 27 -16.58 -18.88 -9.92
C VAL A 27 -15.55 -19.28 -10.98
N THR A 28 -15.35 -20.58 -11.20
CA THR A 28 -14.36 -21.12 -12.17
C THR A 28 -14.92 -21.37 -13.59
N ARG A 29 -16.24 -21.35 -13.77
CA ARG A 29 -16.86 -21.50 -15.11
C ARG A 29 -16.69 -20.31 -16.07
N PRO A 30 -16.55 -19.05 -15.62
CA PRO A 30 -16.20 -17.93 -16.50
C PRO A 30 -14.77 -18.07 -17.07
N THR A 31 -13.88 -18.81 -16.40
CA THR A 31 -12.45 -18.90 -16.74
C THR A 31 -12.10 -20.01 -17.73
N GLU A 32 -12.95 -21.03 -17.95
CA GLU A 32 -12.63 -22.18 -18.82
C GLU A 32 -13.24 -22.12 -20.24
N ARG A 33 -14.07 -21.13 -20.58
CA ARG A 33 -14.64 -21.02 -21.94
C ARG A 33 -13.65 -20.42 -22.93
N ARG A 34 -12.73 -21.26 -23.43
CA ARG A 34 -11.73 -20.91 -24.45
C ARG A 34 -12.27 -20.76 -25.89
N ASP A 35 -13.58 -20.69 -26.13
CA ASP A 35 -14.12 -20.68 -27.51
C ASP A 35 -15.44 -19.89 -27.68
N GLY A 36 -15.52 -18.64 -27.16
CA GLY A 36 -16.76 -17.84 -27.19
C GLY A 36 -16.58 -16.32 -27.23
N SER A 37 -15.53 -15.81 -27.87
CA SER A 37 -15.14 -14.38 -27.82
C SER A 37 -16.21 -13.41 -28.33
N HIS A 38 -17.03 -13.78 -29.32
CA HIS A 38 -17.97 -12.84 -29.94
C HIS A 38 -19.29 -12.62 -29.18
N ASP A 39 -19.85 -13.62 -28.51
CA ASP A 39 -21.12 -13.47 -27.77
C ASP A 39 -20.91 -12.91 -26.35
N GLN A 40 -19.77 -13.22 -25.72
CA GLN A 40 -19.42 -12.70 -24.39
C GLN A 40 -19.17 -11.18 -24.44
N GLN A 41 -18.43 -10.70 -25.44
CA GLN A 41 -18.23 -9.26 -25.67
C GLN A 41 -19.54 -8.53 -25.96
N ARG A 42 -20.47 -9.17 -26.70
CA ARG A 42 -21.79 -8.59 -27.02
C ARG A 42 -22.66 -8.42 -25.78
N GLY A 43 -22.59 -9.37 -24.85
CA GLY A 43 -23.22 -9.29 -23.53
C GLY A 43 -22.59 -8.19 -22.66
N GLU A 44 -21.27 -8.11 -22.57
CA GLU A 44 -20.57 -7.08 -21.79
C GLU A 44 -20.87 -5.66 -22.31
N THR A 45 -20.90 -5.45 -23.63
CA THR A 45 -21.23 -4.13 -24.22
C THR A 45 -22.65 -3.64 -23.90
N ALA A 46 -23.59 -4.54 -23.57
CA ALA A 46 -24.96 -4.17 -23.23
C ALA A 46 -25.09 -3.53 -21.83
N TYR A 47 -24.05 -3.66 -20.98
CA TYR A 47 -24.02 -3.10 -19.62
C TYR A 47 -22.98 -1.98 -19.48
N ASN A 48 -22.43 -1.49 -20.58
CA ASN A 48 -21.46 -0.40 -20.56
C ASN A 48 -22.06 0.84 -19.88
N GLY A 49 -21.37 1.38 -18.87
CA GLY A 49 -21.84 2.50 -18.06
C GLY A 49 -22.97 2.17 -17.07
N ARG A 50 -23.48 0.93 -17.03
CA ARG A 50 -24.43 0.46 -16.01
C ARG A 50 -23.68 -0.13 -14.80
N PRO A 51 -24.29 -0.11 -13.60
CA PRO A 51 -23.68 -0.66 -12.40
C PRO A 51 -23.25 -2.13 -12.55
N TYR A 52 -22.06 -2.47 -12.07
CA TYR A 52 -21.52 -3.83 -12.11
C TYR A 52 -22.40 -4.84 -11.38
N LEU A 53 -23.09 -4.41 -10.30
CA LEU A 53 -24.03 -5.25 -9.56
C LEU A 53 -25.21 -5.70 -10.45
N GLU A 54 -25.71 -4.85 -11.35
CA GLU A 54 -26.78 -5.23 -12.29
C GLU A 54 -26.30 -6.30 -13.26
N PHE A 55 -25.06 -6.17 -13.76
CA PHE A 55 -24.44 -7.20 -14.58
C PHE A 55 -24.35 -8.54 -13.83
N LEU A 56 -23.88 -8.53 -12.57
CA LEU A 56 -23.76 -9.73 -11.74
C LEU A 56 -25.12 -10.40 -11.47
N SER A 57 -26.16 -9.60 -11.24
CA SER A 57 -27.53 -10.09 -11.05
C SER A 57 -28.04 -10.85 -12.29
N ASP A 58 -27.74 -10.33 -13.48
CA ASP A 58 -28.17 -10.97 -14.74
C ASP A 58 -27.36 -12.23 -15.10
N GLN A 59 -26.20 -12.46 -14.48
CA GLN A 59 -25.42 -13.69 -14.64
C GLN A 59 -26.01 -14.92 -13.92
N LYS A 60 -27.16 -14.79 -13.25
CA LYS A 60 -27.82 -15.87 -12.48
C LYS A 60 -26.95 -16.44 -11.36
N LEU A 61 -26.16 -15.59 -10.73
CA LEU A 61 -25.37 -15.90 -9.55
C LEU A 61 -26.24 -15.74 -8.29
N GLY A 62 -26.01 -16.54 -7.25
CA GLY A 62 -26.69 -16.35 -5.96
C GLY A 62 -26.22 -15.08 -5.25
N ASP A 63 -27.07 -14.46 -4.43
CA ASP A 63 -26.80 -13.18 -3.75
C ASP A 63 -25.48 -13.19 -2.97
N ASN A 64 -25.19 -14.29 -2.27
CA ASN A 64 -23.94 -14.49 -1.54
C ASN A 64 -22.71 -14.40 -2.47
N LEU A 65 -22.77 -15.05 -3.63
CA LEU A 65 -21.68 -15.02 -4.59
C LEU A 65 -21.51 -13.64 -5.24
N GLN A 66 -22.61 -12.96 -5.54
CA GLN A 66 -22.56 -11.57 -6.04
C GLN A 66 -21.87 -10.66 -5.03
N HIS A 67 -22.21 -10.80 -3.74
CA HIS A 67 -21.59 -10.06 -2.64
C HIS A 67 -20.07 -10.27 -2.57
N PHE A 68 -19.61 -11.52 -2.62
CA PHE A 68 -18.17 -11.84 -2.63
C PHE A 68 -17.45 -11.29 -3.86
N LEU A 69 -18.04 -11.44 -5.05
CA LEU A 69 -17.44 -10.90 -6.28
C LEU A 69 -17.30 -9.38 -6.22
N LEU A 70 -18.31 -8.68 -5.72
CA LEU A 70 -18.32 -7.22 -5.65
C LEU A 70 -17.31 -6.69 -4.61
N HIS A 71 -17.39 -7.17 -3.37
CA HIS A 71 -16.65 -6.57 -2.24
C HIS A 71 -15.31 -7.22 -1.93
N SER A 72 -15.11 -8.50 -2.25
CA SER A 72 -13.88 -9.24 -1.91
C SER A 72 -12.96 -9.47 -3.10
N ILE A 73 -13.48 -9.59 -4.32
CA ILE A 73 -12.66 -9.79 -5.53
C ILE A 73 -12.47 -8.48 -6.29
N ALA A 74 -13.55 -7.88 -6.77
CA ALA A 74 -13.47 -6.60 -7.46
C ALA A 74 -13.09 -5.46 -6.50
N MET A 75 -13.53 -5.54 -5.24
CA MET A 75 -13.32 -4.53 -4.19
C MET A 75 -13.80 -3.14 -4.64
N VAL A 76 -14.94 -3.10 -5.31
CA VAL A 76 -15.56 -1.88 -5.86
C VAL A 76 -16.88 -1.57 -5.17
N THR A 77 -17.46 -0.42 -5.49
CA THR A 77 -18.77 0.00 -4.95
C THR A 77 -19.91 -0.49 -5.83
N GLU A 78 -21.13 -0.52 -5.29
CA GLU A 78 -22.33 -0.88 -6.06
C GLU A 78 -22.57 0.06 -7.25
N ALA A 79 -22.12 1.32 -7.16
CA ALA A 79 -22.26 2.32 -8.22
C ALA A 79 -21.20 2.19 -9.33
N THR A 80 -20.18 1.34 -9.14
CA THR A 80 -19.07 1.22 -10.08
C THR A 80 -19.56 0.67 -11.43
N PRO A 81 -19.21 1.30 -12.56
CA PRO A 81 -19.59 0.82 -13.89
C PRO A 81 -19.07 -0.59 -14.19
N THR A 82 -19.83 -1.33 -15.01
CA THR A 82 -19.57 -2.74 -15.32
C THR A 82 -18.17 -2.97 -15.90
N GLU A 83 -17.71 -2.09 -16.79
CA GLU A 83 -16.39 -2.16 -17.40
C GLU A 83 -15.26 -2.06 -16.37
N GLN A 84 -15.41 -1.19 -15.37
CA GLN A 84 -14.44 -1.03 -14.28
C GLN A 84 -14.48 -2.23 -13.33
N GLY A 85 -15.67 -2.69 -12.95
CA GLY A 85 -15.83 -3.87 -12.09
C GLY A 85 -15.25 -5.15 -12.71
N LEU A 86 -15.45 -5.34 -14.02
CA LEU A 86 -14.85 -6.44 -14.77
C LEU A 86 -13.33 -6.30 -14.90
N ALA A 87 -12.81 -5.09 -15.13
CA ALA A 87 -11.37 -4.84 -15.18
C ALA A 87 -10.70 -5.15 -13.83
N ALA A 88 -11.29 -4.69 -12.72
CA ALA A 88 -10.81 -4.98 -11.37
C ALA A 88 -10.83 -6.49 -11.06
N THR A 89 -11.92 -7.18 -11.40
CA THR A 89 -12.03 -8.64 -11.24
C THR A 89 -10.96 -9.38 -12.04
N ARG A 90 -10.76 -9.00 -13.31
CA ARG A 90 -9.73 -9.60 -14.17
C ARG A 90 -8.32 -9.33 -13.64
N HIS A 91 -8.07 -8.13 -13.13
CA HIS A 91 -6.79 -7.76 -12.52
C HIS A 91 -6.50 -8.61 -11.28
N PHE A 92 -7.45 -8.73 -10.35
CA PHE A 92 -7.33 -9.56 -9.16
C PHE A 92 -6.94 -11.01 -9.52
N LEU A 93 -7.67 -11.62 -10.45
CA LEU A 93 -7.44 -13.01 -10.86
C LEU A 93 -6.08 -13.20 -11.57
N ARG A 94 -5.59 -12.19 -12.29
CA ARG A 94 -4.27 -12.22 -12.94
C ARG A 94 -3.14 -12.17 -11.92
N CYS A 95 -3.34 -11.49 -10.80
CA CYS A 95 -2.34 -11.36 -9.74
C CYS A 95 -2.30 -12.58 -8.79
N LEU A 96 -3.43 -13.29 -8.68
CA LEU A 96 -3.57 -14.48 -7.84
C LEU A 96 -2.56 -15.58 -8.24
N GLY A 97 -1.86 -16.16 -7.27
CA GLY A 97 -0.93 -17.26 -7.51
C GLY A 97 0.47 -16.84 -7.98
N ARG A 98 0.72 -15.54 -8.21
CA ARG A 98 2.03 -15.09 -8.72
C ARG A 98 3.17 -15.29 -7.71
N TYR A 99 2.92 -14.92 -6.45
CA TYR A 99 3.89 -15.05 -5.35
C TYR A 99 3.31 -15.75 -4.11
N GLY A 100 2.00 -16.00 -4.09
CA GLY A 100 1.30 -16.59 -2.97
C GLY A 100 -0.15 -16.90 -3.32
N ASN A 101 -0.92 -17.33 -2.32
CA ASN A 101 -2.33 -17.68 -2.46
C ASN A 101 -3.29 -16.48 -2.55
N THR A 102 -2.79 -15.25 -2.38
CA THR A 102 -3.55 -13.99 -2.53
C THR A 102 -2.89 -13.11 -3.60
N PRO A 103 -3.58 -12.09 -4.15
CA PRO A 103 -3.01 -11.19 -5.15
C PRO A 103 -2.20 -10.02 -4.56
N PHE A 104 -1.92 -10.03 -3.25
CA PHE A 104 -1.34 -8.89 -2.54
C PHE A 104 0.07 -9.18 -2.05
N LEU A 105 0.87 -8.12 -1.95
CA LEU A 105 2.17 -8.12 -1.26
C LEU A 105 2.21 -6.93 -0.32
N PHE A 106 2.98 -7.05 0.75
CA PHE A 106 3.25 -5.96 1.68
C PHE A 106 4.75 -5.83 1.89
N PRO A 107 5.34 -4.62 1.75
CA PRO A 107 6.77 -4.44 1.96
C PRO A 107 7.13 -4.59 3.43
N VAL A 108 8.21 -5.32 3.70
CA VAL A 108 8.81 -5.38 5.03
C VAL A 108 9.21 -3.95 5.46
N TYR A 109 8.98 -3.62 6.72
CA TYR A 109 9.09 -2.27 7.31
C TYR A 109 8.01 -1.26 6.87
N GLY A 110 7.06 -1.69 6.02
CA GLY A 110 5.87 -0.93 5.68
C GLY A 110 6.00 -0.05 4.43
N LEU A 111 4.87 0.55 4.03
CA LEU A 111 4.74 1.30 2.78
C LEU A 111 5.64 2.56 2.72
N GLY A 112 6.12 3.04 3.87
CA GLY A 112 7.06 4.17 3.94
C GLY A 112 8.41 3.92 3.27
N GLU A 113 8.76 2.66 3.01
CA GLU A 113 9.98 2.30 2.28
C GLU A 113 9.86 2.56 0.77
N ILE A 114 8.65 2.51 0.19
CA ILE A 114 8.46 2.66 -1.26
C ILE A 114 8.97 4.02 -1.76
N PRO A 115 8.58 5.17 -1.17
CA PRO A 115 9.14 6.47 -1.58
C PRO A 115 10.65 6.54 -1.40
N GLN A 116 11.20 5.93 -0.36
CA GLN A 116 12.64 5.93 -0.09
C GLN A 116 13.43 5.14 -1.15
N CYS A 117 12.90 4.01 -1.62
CA CYS A 117 13.47 3.23 -2.71
C CYS A 117 13.61 4.06 -4.00
N PHE A 118 12.55 4.79 -4.38
CA PHE A 118 12.61 5.69 -5.54
C PHE A 118 13.51 6.90 -5.30
N CYS A 119 13.56 7.44 -4.08
CA CYS A 119 14.50 8.50 -3.74
C CYS A 119 15.96 8.05 -3.87
N ARG A 120 16.26 6.82 -3.45
CA ARG A 120 17.59 6.22 -3.63
C ARG A 120 17.92 6.06 -5.11
N MET A 121 16.99 5.57 -5.92
CA MET A 121 17.18 5.47 -7.37
C MET A 121 17.57 6.82 -7.97
N CYS A 122 16.81 7.87 -7.68
CA CYS A 122 17.12 9.23 -8.13
C CYS A 122 18.52 9.71 -7.66
N ALA A 123 18.89 9.45 -6.40
CA ALA A 123 20.20 9.84 -5.86
C ALA A 123 21.37 9.12 -6.57
N VAL A 124 21.22 7.83 -6.89
CA VAL A 124 22.23 7.05 -7.64
C VAL A 124 22.51 7.69 -9.01
N PHE A 125 21.48 8.25 -9.66
CA PHE A 125 21.59 8.96 -10.93
C PHE A 125 21.86 10.47 -10.78
N GLY A 126 22.35 10.92 -9.62
CA GLY A 126 22.83 12.29 -9.40
C GLY A 126 21.81 13.25 -8.79
N GLY A 127 20.63 12.76 -8.38
CA GLY A 127 19.64 13.54 -7.65
C GLY A 127 20.15 14.01 -6.28
N ILE A 128 19.81 15.25 -5.91
CA ILE A 128 20.22 15.87 -4.64
C ILE A 128 19.01 15.97 -3.71
N TYR A 129 19.17 15.54 -2.46
CA TYR A 129 18.12 15.50 -1.46
C TYR A 129 18.38 16.46 -0.29
N CYS A 130 17.36 17.24 0.07
CA CYS A 130 17.41 18.20 1.16
C CYS A 130 16.18 18.02 2.07
N LEU A 131 16.34 17.35 3.21
CA LEU A 131 15.32 17.32 4.27
C LEU A 131 15.41 18.56 5.15
N ARG A 132 14.29 18.93 5.81
CA ARG A 132 14.19 20.15 6.63
C ARG A 132 14.58 21.41 5.84
N HIS A 133 14.18 21.44 4.57
CA HIS A 133 14.52 22.49 3.62
C HIS A 133 13.28 22.80 2.78
N SER A 134 12.47 23.75 3.25
CA SER A 134 11.27 24.17 2.52
C SER A 134 11.59 25.18 1.43
N VAL A 135 10.70 25.27 0.46
CA VAL A 135 10.68 26.29 -0.60
C VAL A 135 9.68 27.37 -0.22
N SER A 136 10.11 28.64 -0.31
CA SER A 136 9.30 29.80 0.08
C SER A 136 8.40 30.27 -1.06
N CYS A 137 8.92 30.35 -2.30
CA CYS A 137 8.13 30.79 -3.45
C CYS A 137 8.70 30.35 -4.80
N LEU A 138 7.85 30.39 -5.83
CA LEU A 138 8.19 30.20 -7.23
C LEU A 138 8.48 31.56 -7.89
N LEU A 139 9.55 31.64 -8.69
CA LEU A 139 9.87 32.80 -9.50
C LEU A 139 9.38 32.60 -10.92
N LEU A 140 8.33 33.33 -11.29
CA LEU A 140 7.70 33.27 -12.60
C LEU A 140 8.26 34.36 -13.52
N ASP A 141 8.48 34.00 -14.78
CA ASP A 141 8.79 34.94 -15.83
C ASP A 141 7.53 35.71 -16.27
N THR A 142 7.59 37.03 -16.29
CA THR A 142 6.42 37.90 -16.55
C THR A 142 5.87 37.78 -17.97
N HIS A 143 6.69 37.35 -18.95
CA HIS A 143 6.27 37.29 -20.34
C HIS A 143 5.77 35.91 -20.73
N SER A 144 6.49 34.87 -20.32
CA SER A 144 6.16 33.47 -20.64
C SER A 144 5.24 32.80 -19.62
N ASN A 145 5.01 33.43 -18.45
CA ASN A 145 4.31 32.84 -17.31
C ASN A 145 4.88 31.47 -16.87
N ARG A 146 6.16 31.22 -17.14
CA ARG A 146 6.87 29.98 -16.76
C ARG A 146 7.65 30.17 -15.47
N CYS A 147 7.73 29.13 -14.66
CA CYS A 147 8.63 29.09 -13.50
C CYS A 147 10.08 28.98 -13.97
N LYS A 148 10.97 29.87 -13.52
CA LYS A 148 12.42 29.85 -13.86
C LYS A 148 13.32 29.47 -12.70
N ALA A 149 12.82 29.60 -11.47
CA ALA A 149 13.57 29.33 -10.26
C ALA A 149 12.63 29.20 -9.07
N VAL A 150 13.16 28.68 -7.97
CA VAL A 150 12.55 28.72 -6.64
C VAL A 150 13.43 29.52 -5.69
N ILE A 151 12.81 30.12 -4.66
CA ILE A 151 13.53 30.66 -3.50
C ILE A 151 13.33 29.72 -2.33
N ASP A 152 14.42 29.22 -1.75
CA ASP A 152 14.34 28.35 -0.59
C ASP A 152 14.02 29.10 0.72
N SER A 153 13.92 28.37 1.82
CA SER A 153 13.73 28.90 3.17
C SER A 153 14.91 29.71 3.72
N ARG A 154 16.05 29.71 3.02
CA ARG A 154 17.28 30.44 3.38
C ARG A 154 17.51 31.66 2.48
N GLY A 155 16.59 31.94 1.56
CA GLY A 155 16.70 33.03 0.59
C GLY A 155 17.61 32.73 -0.61
N GLN A 156 18.08 31.49 -0.77
CA GLN A 156 18.85 31.06 -1.94
C GLN A 156 17.94 30.88 -3.15
N ARG A 157 18.36 31.45 -4.29
CA ARG A 157 17.72 31.24 -5.58
C ARG A 157 18.28 30.01 -6.27
N ILE A 158 17.39 29.07 -6.63
CA ILE A 158 17.73 27.83 -7.34
C ILE A 158 17.01 27.82 -8.68
N SER A 159 17.75 27.86 -9.79
CA SER A 159 17.17 27.86 -11.13
C SER A 159 16.69 26.47 -11.55
N CYS A 160 15.55 26.39 -12.23
CA CYS A 160 14.94 25.12 -12.65
C CYS A 160 14.07 25.31 -13.91
N SER A 161 14.00 24.29 -14.76
CA SER A 161 13.15 24.28 -15.96
C SER A 161 11.76 23.72 -15.72
N HIS A 162 11.63 22.81 -14.74
CA HIS A 162 10.39 22.18 -14.31
C HIS A 162 10.34 22.13 -12.79
N VAL A 163 9.13 22.17 -12.23
CA VAL A 163 8.88 22.01 -10.80
C VAL A 163 7.78 20.99 -10.63
N VAL A 164 7.99 19.98 -9.79
CA VAL A 164 6.95 19.04 -9.37
C VAL A 164 6.66 19.30 -7.90
N LEU A 165 5.39 19.50 -7.56
CA LEU A 165 4.93 19.84 -6.22
C LEU A 165 3.84 18.87 -5.80
N GLU A 166 3.79 18.51 -4.52
CA GLU A 166 2.60 17.87 -3.95
C GLU A 166 1.52 18.94 -3.68
N GLU A 167 0.25 18.58 -3.89
CA GLU A 167 -0.88 19.53 -3.85
C GLU A 167 -0.99 20.31 -2.52
N GLY A 168 -0.64 19.69 -1.40
CA GLY A 168 -0.60 20.31 -0.07
C GLY A 168 0.36 21.49 0.05
N PHE A 169 1.33 21.64 -0.84
CA PHE A 169 2.22 22.80 -0.90
C PHE A 169 1.66 23.98 -1.71
N VAL A 170 0.52 23.80 -2.40
CA VAL A 170 -0.12 24.88 -3.16
C VAL A 170 -1.06 25.66 -2.25
N GLY A 171 -0.75 26.94 -2.04
CA GLY A 171 -1.60 27.85 -1.26
C GLY A 171 -3.03 27.94 -1.81
N ALA A 172 -4.01 28.06 -0.90
CA ALA A 172 -5.45 28.05 -1.21
C ALA A 172 -5.84 29.07 -2.30
N GLU A 173 -5.17 30.22 -2.35
CA GLU A 173 -5.37 31.30 -3.32
C GLU A 173 -5.19 30.88 -4.80
N ARG A 174 -4.50 29.75 -5.07
CA ARG A 174 -4.24 29.25 -6.43
C ARG A 174 -5.15 28.09 -6.84
N LYS A 175 -6.08 27.66 -5.99
CA LYS A 175 -7.07 26.62 -6.31
C LYS A 175 -8.28 27.29 -6.99
N ARG A 176 -8.49 27.10 -8.31
CA ARG A 176 -9.61 27.72 -9.06
C ARG A 176 -10.95 27.03 -8.80
N SER A 177 -10.94 25.74 -8.43
CA SER A 177 -12.14 24.93 -8.20
C SER A 177 -12.47 24.84 -6.71
N SER A 178 -13.70 25.19 -6.35
CA SER A 178 -14.29 25.03 -5.02
C SER A 178 -14.93 23.64 -4.82
N THR A 179 -14.37 22.60 -5.41
CA THR A 179 -14.76 21.24 -5.01
C THR A 179 -14.38 21.08 -3.54
N PRO A 180 -15.34 20.76 -2.65
CA PRO A 180 -15.03 20.64 -1.24
C PRO A 180 -13.94 19.58 -1.05
N PRO A 181 -12.93 19.85 -0.20
CA PRO A 181 -11.87 18.90 0.04
C PRO A 181 -12.48 17.59 0.51
N ARG A 182 -12.08 16.51 -0.15
CA ARG A 182 -12.42 15.16 0.26
C ARG A 182 -11.41 14.73 1.31
N PHE A 183 -11.86 13.93 2.27
CA PHE A 183 -11.02 13.39 3.30
C PHE A 183 -11.17 11.87 3.38
N LEU A 184 -10.14 11.23 3.88
CA LEU A 184 -10.11 9.84 4.29
C LEU A 184 -10.16 9.77 5.81
N SER A 185 -11.01 8.90 6.32
CA SER A 185 -11.03 8.53 7.73
C SER A 185 -10.07 7.36 7.93
N ARG A 186 -9.09 7.53 8.82
CA ARG A 186 -8.06 6.54 9.13
C ARG A 186 -8.08 6.19 10.62
N ALA A 187 -7.92 4.90 10.92
CA ALA A 187 -7.59 4.43 12.26
C ALA A 187 -6.35 3.56 12.24
N VAL A 188 -5.52 3.69 13.27
CA VAL A 188 -4.35 2.85 13.52
C VAL A 188 -4.49 2.25 14.91
N LEU A 189 -4.53 0.93 14.99
CA LEU A 189 -4.70 0.19 16.23
C LEU A 189 -3.47 -0.68 16.49
N ILE A 190 -3.06 -0.77 17.75
CA ILE A 190 -2.18 -1.82 18.23
C ILE A 190 -3.05 -2.80 19.03
N THR A 191 -3.06 -4.06 18.62
CA THR A 191 -3.85 -5.13 19.27
C THR A 191 -2.97 -6.23 19.82
N ASP A 192 -3.47 -7.02 20.77
CA ASP A 192 -2.77 -8.16 21.38
C ASP A 192 -2.97 -9.50 20.64
N GLY A 193 -3.72 -9.49 19.54
CA GLY A 193 -4.05 -10.69 18.77
C GLY A 193 -4.64 -10.37 17.40
N SER A 194 -4.70 -11.40 16.55
CA SER A 194 -5.37 -11.35 15.26
C SER A 194 -6.88 -11.45 15.40
N ILE A 195 -7.61 -10.78 14.52
CA ILE A 195 -9.06 -10.89 14.43
C ILE A 195 -9.54 -12.29 13.99
N LEU A 196 -8.70 -13.03 13.27
CA LEU A 196 -8.97 -14.41 12.88
C LEU A 196 -7.82 -15.30 13.36
N PRO A 197 -7.94 -15.93 14.54
CA PRO A 197 -6.92 -16.81 15.07
C PRO A 197 -6.63 -17.96 14.11
N THR A 198 -5.36 -18.15 13.77
CA THR A 198 -4.89 -19.31 13.01
C THR A 198 -3.65 -19.89 13.67
N ASP A 199 -3.23 -21.10 13.26
CA ASP A 199 -2.01 -21.73 13.75
C ASP A 199 -0.73 -20.97 13.35
N SER A 200 -0.82 -19.97 12.45
CA SER A 200 0.30 -19.15 12.01
C SER A 200 0.16 -17.72 12.51
N GLU A 201 1.12 -17.29 13.32
CA GLU A 201 1.22 -15.91 13.81
C GLU A 201 1.77 -14.94 12.75
N GLN A 202 2.19 -15.44 11.58
CA GLN A 202 2.88 -14.67 10.53
C GLN A 202 1.97 -14.37 9.33
N GLN A 203 0.79 -13.83 9.58
CA GLN A 203 -0.17 -13.50 8.53
C GLN A 203 -0.32 -11.99 8.34
N VAL A 204 -0.61 -11.60 7.10
CA VAL A 204 -1.09 -10.28 6.74
C VAL A 204 -2.47 -10.47 6.14
N SER A 205 -3.46 -9.80 6.69
CA SER A 205 -4.86 -9.99 6.33
C SER A 205 -5.46 -8.69 5.81
N LEU A 206 -6.22 -8.79 4.72
CA LEU A 206 -7.05 -7.70 4.20
C LEU A 206 -8.51 -8.08 4.40
N VAL A 207 -9.27 -7.20 5.04
CA VAL A 207 -10.71 -7.35 5.28
C VAL A 207 -11.43 -6.16 4.67
N THR A 208 -12.40 -6.46 3.80
CA THR A 208 -13.34 -5.45 3.30
C THR A 208 -14.62 -5.55 4.11
N VAL A 209 -15.01 -4.45 4.76
CA VAL A 209 -16.28 -4.33 5.48
C VAL A 209 -17.22 -3.50 4.59
N PRO A 210 -18.27 -4.11 4.02
CA PRO A 210 -19.23 -3.39 3.19
C PRO A 210 -19.96 -2.28 3.97
N PRO A 211 -20.53 -1.29 3.26
CA PRO A 211 -21.36 -0.25 3.86
C PRO A 211 -22.49 -0.83 4.72
N ALA A 212 -22.57 -0.43 5.99
CA ALA A 212 -23.72 -0.73 6.86
C ALA A 212 -24.42 0.58 7.27
N ALA A 213 -25.76 0.59 7.25
CA ALA A 213 -26.59 1.70 7.71
C ALA A 213 -26.24 3.10 7.15
N GLY A 214 -25.73 3.17 5.91
CA GLY A 214 -25.37 4.43 5.24
C GLY A 214 -23.95 4.93 5.52
N GLY A 215 -23.12 4.16 6.26
CA GLY A 215 -21.69 4.42 6.42
C GLY A 215 -20.87 4.00 5.20
N PRO A 216 -19.62 4.47 5.06
CA PRO A 216 -18.75 4.11 3.94
C PRO A 216 -18.27 2.65 4.05
N ALA A 217 -17.85 2.05 2.92
CA ALA A 217 -17.12 0.79 2.95
C ALA A 217 -15.76 0.99 3.63
N VAL A 218 -15.37 0.09 4.52
CA VAL A 218 -14.10 0.18 5.26
C VAL A 218 -13.15 -0.91 4.79
N LYS A 219 -11.92 -0.54 4.48
CA LYS A 219 -10.81 -1.46 4.24
C LYS A 219 -9.97 -1.56 5.50
N MET A 220 -9.75 -2.77 5.98
CA MET A 220 -8.92 -3.07 7.13
C MET A 220 -7.73 -3.94 6.73
N VAL A 221 -6.52 -3.53 7.10
CA VAL A 221 -5.30 -4.30 6.91
C VAL A 221 -4.71 -4.62 8.28
N GLU A 222 -4.56 -5.90 8.58
CA GLU A 222 -3.91 -6.41 9.80
C GLU A 222 -2.50 -6.87 9.46
N LEU A 223 -1.52 -6.34 10.18
CA LEU A 223 -0.10 -6.62 10.01
C LEU A 223 0.44 -7.33 11.26
N SER A 224 1.01 -8.51 11.07
CA SER A 224 1.71 -9.26 12.12
C SER A 224 3.15 -8.78 12.31
N PRO A 225 3.86 -9.21 13.37
CA PRO A 225 5.26 -8.82 13.60
C PRO A 225 6.23 -9.21 12.47
N SER A 226 5.86 -10.17 11.60
CA SER A 226 6.70 -10.57 10.46
C SER A 226 6.85 -9.49 9.39
N THR A 227 5.96 -8.50 9.37
CA THR A 227 6.09 -7.31 8.50
C THR A 227 7.11 -6.31 9.02
N MET A 228 7.62 -6.51 10.24
CA MET A 228 8.54 -5.60 10.94
C MET A 228 7.94 -4.21 11.23
N THR A 229 6.61 -4.10 11.29
CA THR A 229 5.91 -2.83 11.60
C THR A 229 5.41 -2.74 13.04
N CYS A 230 5.48 -3.83 13.81
CA CYS A 230 5.07 -3.87 15.22
C CYS A 230 5.89 -4.90 16.03
N SER A 231 5.84 -4.81 17.36
CA SER A 231 6.57 -5.70 18.26
C SER A 231 5.95 -7.09 18.33
N ALA A 232 6.75 -8.09 18.72
CA ALA A 232 6.26 -9.44 18.98
C ALA A 232 5.10 -9.45 20.00
N GLY A 233 4.10 -10.29 19.76
CA GLY A 233 2.89 -10.35 20.59
C GLY A 233 1.90 -9.21 20.36
N THR A 234 2.12 -8.37 19.35
CA THR A 234 1.18 -7.32 18.94
C THR A 234 0.90 -7.38 17.45
N TYR A 235 -0.21 -6.77 17.02
CA TYR A 235 -0.56 -6.59 15.62
C TYR A 235 -0.84 -5.11 15.35
N LEU A 236 -0.49 -4.65 14.16
CA LEU A 236 -0.79 -3.30 13.69
C LEU A 236 -1.96 -3.35 12.71
N VAL A 237 -3.08 -2.75 13.09
CA VAL A 237 -4.31 -2.76 12.28
C VAL A 237 -4.56 -1.36 11.73
N HIS A 238 -4.74 -1.27 10.42
CA HIS A 238 -5.08 -0.04 9.71
C HIS A 238 -6.50 -0.11 9.16
N LEU A 239 -7.34 0.87 9.47
CA LEU A 239 -8.66 1.01 8.88
C LEU A 239 -8.71 2.27 8.00
N THR A 240 -9.39 2.18 6.85
CA THR A 240 -9.53 3.26 5.88
C THR A 240 -10.92 3.30 5.28
N CYS A 241 -11.51 4.48 5.20
CA CYS A 241 -12.70 4.71 4.40
C CYS A 241 -12.79 6.17 3.93
N PRO A 242 -13.59 6.47 2.89
CA PRO A 242 -14.01 7.84 2.60
C PRO A 242 -14.67 8.47 3.83
N SER A 243 -14.27 9.69 4.18
CA SER A 243 -14.77 10.39 5.35
C SER A 243 -16.19 10.92 5.13
N VAL A 244 -17.06 10.70 6.12
CA VAL A 244 -18.39 11.35 6.21
C VAL A 244 -18.42 12.34 7.37
N GLY A 245 -17.74 12.02 8.47
CA GLY A 245 -17.50 12.91 9.61
C GLY A 245 -16.05 12.83 10.08
N SER A 246 -15.85 12.91 11.39
CA SER A 246 -14.51 12.65 11.95
C SER A 246 -14.15 11.17 11.82
N ALA A 247 -12.87 10.85 11.69
CA ALA A 247 -12.41 9.47 11.61
C ALA A 247 -12.86 8.61 12.80
N HIS A 248 -12.99 9.22 13.98
CA HIS A 248 -13.57 8.56 15.15
C HIS A 248 -15.05 8.19 14.93
N GLN A 249 -15.88 9.12 14.44
CA GLN A 249 -17.30 8.86 14.17
C GLN A 249 -17.48 7.77 13.11
N ASP A 250 -16.64 7.78 12.09
CA ASP A 250 -16.75 6.85 10.96
C ASP A 250 -16.27 5.43 11.32
N LEU A 251 -15.25 5.29 12.17
CA LEU A 251 -14.56 4.02 12.39
C LEU A 251 -14.75 3.42 13.80
N SER A 252 -14.98 4.24 14.84
CA SER A 252 -15.15 3.73 16.22
C SER A 252 -16.24 2.66 16.34
N PRO A 253 -17.43 2.79 15.73
CA PRO A 253 -18.46 1.74 15.82
C PRO A 253 -17.99 0.38 15.30
N LEU A 254 -17.22 0.37 14.20
CA LEU A 254 -16.66 -0.86 13.65
C LEU A 254 -15.58 -1.42 14.58
N VAL A 255 -14.69 -0.58 15.11
CA VAL A 255 -13.65 -1.00 16.05
C VAL A 255 -14.27 -1.65 17.29
N THR A 256 -15.27 -1.03 17.91
CA THR A 256 -15.96 -1.59 19.09
C THR A 256 -16.71 -2.89 18.79
N SER A 257 -17.13 -3.11 17.54
CA SER A 257 -17.82 -4.35 17.10
C SER A 257 -16.89 -5.52 16.76
N MET A 258 -15.61 -5.24 16.48
CA MET A 258 -14.64 -6.25 16.04
C MET A 258 -13.57 -6.54 17.11
N PHE A 259 -13.33 -5.60 18.02
CA PHE A 259 -12.27 -5.65 19.01
C PHE A 259 -12.83 -5.42 20.42
N ARG A 260 -12.11 -5.92 21.42
CA ARG A 260 -12.35 -5.56 22.82
C ARG A 260 -11.77 -4.18 23.09
N THR A 261 -12.65 -3.22 23.35
CA THR A 261 -12.29 -1.84 23.73
C THR A 261 -12.81 -1.53 25.14
N PRO A 262 -12.42 -0.40 25.76
CA PRO A 262 -13.00 0.02 27.04
C PRO A 262 -14.53 0.17 26.99
N GLU A 263 -15.11 0.47 25.82
CA GLU A 263 -16.55 0.56 25.59
C GLU A 263 -17.22 -0.81 25.37
N SER A 264 -16.46 -1.84 25.00
CA SER A 264 -16.92 -3.22 24.78
C SER A 264 -16.05 -4.25 25.52
N PRO A 265 -15.96 -4.19 26.86
CA PRO A 265 -15.05 -5.04 27.64
C PRO A 265 -15.40 -6.54 27.55
N ASP A 266 -16.66 -6.87 27.27
CA ASP A 266 -17.16 -8.24 27.17
C ASP A 266 -16.99 -8.86 25.75
N HIS A 267 -16.35 -8.16 24.82
CA HIS A 267 -16.10 -8.69 23.47
C HIS A 267 -15.02 -9.79 23.50
N ASP A 268 -15.24 -10.88 22.76
CA ASP A 268 -14.34 -12.04 22.74
C ASP A 268 -13.12 -11.88 21.81
N GLY A 269 -13.16 -10.90 20.90
CA GLY A 269 -12.05 -10.56 20.00
C GLY A 269 -10.81 -9.96 20.68
N PRO A 270 -9.75 -9.67 19.90
CA PRO A 270 -8.50 -9.14 20.42
C PRO A 270 -8.67 -7.78 21.08
N SER A 271 -7.85 -7.49 22.10
CA SER A 271 -7.89 -6.25 22.86
C SER A 271 -7.15 -5.14 22.13
N VAL A 272 -7.76 -3.95 22.08
CA VAL A 272 -7.08 -2.74 21.60
C VAL A 272 -6.20 -2.19 22.72
N LEU A 273 -4.88 -2.22 22.51
CA LEU A 273 -3.89 -1.70 23.45
C LEU A 273 -3.68 -0.19 23.25
N TRP A 274 -3.79 0.26 22.01
CA TRP A 274 -3.66 1.66 21.63
C TRP A 274 -4.43 1.95 20.34
N CYS A 275 -5.00 3.15 20.21
CA CYS A 275 -5.71 3.57 19.01
C CYS A 275 -5.46 5.04 18.68
N LEU A 276 -5.38 5.35 17.37
CA LEU A 276 -5.37 6.70 16.83
C LEU A 276 -6.39 6.80 15.69
N PHE A 277 -7.21 7.84 15.73
CA PHE A 277 -8.14 8.20 14.66
C PHE A 277 -7.73 9.56 14.10
N PHE A 278 -7.66 9.69 12.77
CA PHE A 278 -7.37 10.97 12.13
C PHE A 278 -7.95 11.03 10.72
N ASN A 279 -8.27 12.24 10.28
CA ASN A 279 -8.66 12.52 8.90
C ASN A 279 -7.42 12.94 8.10
N MET A 280 -7.32 12.47 6.85
CA MET A 280 -6.28 12.85 5.89
C MET A 280 -6.94 13.41 4.63
N ALA A 281 -6.33 14.39 3.95
CA ALA A 281 -6.82 14.83 2.65
C ALA A 281 -6.77 13.68 1.63
N ASP A 282 -7.84 13.53 0.84
CA ASP A 282 -7.95 12.51 -0.22
C ASP A 282 -7.33 13.05 -1.52
N GLY A 283 -6.22 12.44 -1.94
CA GLY A 283 -5.46 12.83 -3.12
C GLY A 283 -6.09 12.45 -4.46
N SER A 284 -7.16 11.65 -4.46
CA SER A 284 -7.87 11.28 -5.72
C SER A 284 -8.58 12.46 -6.38
N GLY A 285 -8.77 13.58 -5.67
CA GLY A 285 -9.47 14.76 -6.18
C GLY A 285 -8.61 15.78 -6.92
N VAL A 286 -7.32 15.50 -7.16
CA VAL A 286 -6.40 16.46 -7.81
C VAL A 286 -6.61 16.50 -9.31
N GLU A 287 -7.54 17.36 -9.73
CA GLU A 287 -7.71 17.72 -11.14
C GLU A 287 -6.68 18.80 -11.51
N ALA A 288 -5.70 18.45 -12.36
CA ALA A 288 -4.70 19.40 -12.85
C ALA A 288 -5.32 20.61 -13.60
N GLU A 289 -6.53 20.44 -14.15
CA GLU A 289 -7.27 21.48 -14.86
C GLU A 289 -7.87 22.56 -13.93
N GLY A 290 -7.85 22.34 -12.61
CA GLY A 290 -8.42 23.23 -11.60
C GLY A 290 -7.45 24.27 -10.99
N HIS A 291 -6.19 24.34 -11.43
CA HIS A 291 -5.19 25.24 -10.83
C HIS A 291 -4.65 26.27 -11.83
N ASP A 292 -4.48 27.52 -11.39
CA ASP A 292 -3.81 28.57 -12.19
C ASP A 292 -2.29 28.46 -12.07
N LEU A 293 -1.74 27.38 -12.62
CA LEU A 293 -0.32 27.08 -12.55
C LEU A 293 0.36 27.26 -13.92
N PRO A 294 1.62 27.72 -13.94
CA PRO A 294 2.47 27.66 -15.12
C PRO A 294 2.52 26.27 -15.74
N GLU A 295 2.70 26.20 -17.06
CA GLU A 295 2.78 24.93 -17.81
C GLU A 295 3.88 23.97 -17.32
N ASN A 296 4.95 24.52 -16.73
CA ASN A 296 6.11 23.77 -16.25
C ASN A 296 6.11 23.57 -14.72
N VAL A 297 4.95 23.77 -14.09
CA VAL A 297 4.69 23.43 -12.69
C VAL A 297 3.67 22.30 -12.67
N HIS A 298 4.11 21.12 -12.25
CA HIS A 298 3.33 19.89 -12.25
C HIS A 298 2.91 19.55 -10.83
N LEU A 299 1.67 19.08 -10.67
CA LEU A 299 1.14 18.63 -9.39
C LEU A 299 1.13 17.11 -9.30
N SER A 300 1.61 16.61 -8.17
CA SER A 300 1.38 15.23 -7.73
C SER A 300 0.23 15.21 -6.74
N SER A 301 -0.63 14.20 -6.86
CA SER A 301 -1.63 13.89 -5.86
C SER A 301 -0.99 13.35 -4.58
N GLY A 302 -1.70 13.53 -3.46
CA GLY A 302 -1.45 12.82 -2.22
C GLY A 302 -2.02 11.39 -2.25
N PRO A 303 -2.00 10.68 -1.10
CA PRO A 303 -2.59 9.35 -0.97
C PRO A 303 -4.12 9.37 -1.18
N ASP A 304 -4.66 8.30 -1.77
CA ASP A 304 -6.09 8.08 -1.95
C ASP A 304 -6.60 6.89 -1.12
N ALA A 305 -7.87 6.54 -1.29
CA ALA A 305 -8.51 5.40 -0.61
C ALA A 305 -8.27 4.05 -1.30
N GLU A 306 -7.57 4.02 -2.44
CA GLU A 306 -7.39 2.82 -3.23
C GLU A 306 -6.32 1.90 -2.61
N LEU A 307 -6.34 0.63 -3.02
CA LEU A 307 -5.31 -0.33 -2.58
C LEU A 307 -4.09 -0.32 -3.49
N GLY A 308 -4.21 0.26 -4.68
CA GLY A 308 -3.15 0.36 -5.68
C GLY A 308 -2.40 1.69 -5.63
N HIS A 309 -1.36 1.81 -6.45
CA HIS A 309 -0.51 3.00 -6.57
C HIS A 309 -0.35 3.39 -8.04
N GLU A 310 -1.47 3.53 -8.77
CA GLU A 310 -1.44 3.59 -10.22
C GLU A 310 -1.14 5.00 -10.80
N HIS A 311 -0.25 5.00 -11.82
CA HIS A 311 -0.09 5.94 -12.95
C HIS A 311 0.08 7.46 -12.74
N ALA A 312 0.06 8.00 -11.52
CA ALA A 312 0.25 9.45 -11.32
C ALA A 312 1.64 9.96 -11.76
N ALA A 313 2.71 9.25 -11.38
CA ALA A 313 4.09 9.67 -11.67
C ALA A 313 4.45 9.57 -13.16
N GLU A 314 3.96 8.55 -13.85
CA GLU A 314 4.21 8.31 -15.28
C GLU A 314 3.63 9.43 -16.15
N SER A 315 2.41 9.90 -15.83
CA SER A 315 1.79 11.03 -16.53
C SER A 315 2.59 12.33 -16.41
N ILE A 316 3.15 12.60 -15.22
CA ILE A 316 4.03 13.76 -15.01
C ILE A 316 5.34 13.59 -15.78
N PHE A 317 5.94 12.41 -15.74
CA PHE A 317 7.18 12.11 -16.46
C PHE A 317 7.02 12.35 -17.96
N GLN A 318 5.97 11.81 -18.59
CA GLN A 318 5.70 11.97 -20.02
C GLN A 318 5.44 13.42 -20.44
N LYS A 319 4.94 14.28 -19.53
CA LYS A 319 4.81 15.72 -19.78
C LYS A 319 6.16 16.45 -19.78
N ILE A 320 7.14 15.95 -19.02
CA ILE A 320 8.46 16.56 -18.91
C ILE A 320 9.40 15.99 -19.99
N LEU A 321 9.31 14.69 -20.27
CA LEU A 321 10.18 13.92 -21.15
C LEU A 321 9.34 12.94 -22.02
N PRO A 322 8.66 13.43 -23.09
CA PRO A 322 7.70 12.63 -23.86
C PRO A 322 8.33 11.53 -24.73
N GLU A 323 9.61 11.66 -25.06
CA GLU A 323 10.32 10.71 -25.93
C GLU A 323 11.15 9.69 -25.13
N GLU A 324 11.14 9.78 -23.80
CA GLU A 324 11.96 8.94 -22.92
C GLU A 324 11.14 7.79 -22.32
N GLU A 325 11.83 6.69 -22.01
CA GLU A 325 11.24 5.55 -21.32
C GLU A 325 11.04 5.85 -19.83
N PHE A 326 9.89 5.46 -19.27
CA PHE A 326 9.59 5.67 -17.86
C PHE A 326 10.28 4.61 -16.98
N CYS A 327 11.29 5.04 -16.22
CA CYS A 327 12.05 4.21 -15.27
C CYS A 327 12.63 2.92 -15.89
N PRO A 328 13.50 3.03 -16.92
CA PRO A 328 14.16 1.86 -17.48
C PRO A 328 15.03 1.16 -16.42
N PRO A 329 15.24 -0.16 -16.53
CA PRO A 329 16.14 -0.87 -15.63
C PRO A 329 17.54 -0.28 -15.69
N ALA A 330 18.19 -0.14 -14.54
CA ALA A 330 19.57 0.30 -14.49
C ALA A 330 20.45 -0.70 -15.27
N PRO A 331 21.38 -0.23 -16.13
CA PRO A 331 22.29 -1.11 -16.84
C PRO A 331 23.14 -1.89 -15.82
N ASN A 332 23.16 -3.22 -15.96
CA ASN A 332 23.98 -4.05 -15.09
C ASN A 332 25.46 -3.79 -15.41
N PRO A 333 26.30 -3.40 -14.43
CA PRO A 333 27.72 -3.17 -14.68
C PRO A 333 28.44 -4.41 -15.22
N GLU A 334 27.92 -5.61 -14.95
CA GLU A 334 28.47 -6.87 -15.48
C GLU A 334 28.18 -7.10 -16.97
N ASP A 335 27.20 -6.39 -17.55
CA ASP A 335 26.90 -6.45 -18.99
C ASP A 335 27.84 -5.57 -19.82
N ILE A 336 28.70 -4.77 -19.17
CA ILE A 336 29.69 -3.91 -19.82
C ILE A 336 30.94 -4.75 -20.14
N ILE A 337 31.02 -5.26 -21.37
CA ILE A 337 32.23 -5.91 -21.88
C ILE A 337 33.30 -4.84 -22.08
N TYR A 338 34.36 -4.87 -21.28
CA TYR A 338 35.55 -4.07 -21.51
C TYR A 338 36.39 -4.75 -22.59
N ASP A 339 36.53 -4.12 -23.76
CA ASP A 339 37.52 -4.52 -24.77
C ASP A 339 38.92 -4.23 -24.22
N GLY A 340 39.46 -5.17 -23.43
CA GLY A 340 40.76 -5.05 -22.78
C GLY A 340 41.31 -6.40 -22.32
N ASP A 341 42.16 -6.96 -23.17
CA ASP A 341 43.15 -8.04 -22.94
C ASP A 341 42.72 -9.51 -23.11
N THR A 342 42.84 -10.04 -24.35
CA THR A 342 43.92 -11.01 -24.68
C THR A 342 44.01 -11.32 -26.18
N ASP A 343 44.80 -10.52 -26.90
CA ASP A 343 45.68 -11.07 -27.93
C ASP A 343 46.94 -11.57 -27.21
N GLY A 344 47.14 -12.89 -27.18
CA GLY A 344 48.24 -13.51 -26.44
C GLY A 344 48.30 -15.02 -26.62
N ASP A 345 48.65 -15.43 -27.83
CA ASP A 345 49.09 -16.78 -28.20
C ASP A 345 50.09 -17.36 -27.18
N THR A 346 49.72 -18.46 -26.53
CA THR A 346 50.62 -19.59 -26.26
C THR A 346 49.78 -20.85 -26.24
N GLY A 347 49.97 -21.68 -27.28
CA GLY A 347 49.35 -22.98 -27.37
C GLY A 347 49.80 -23.93 -26.26
N ASP A 348 48.88 -24.82 -25.89
CA ASP A 348 49.19 -26.23 -25.72
C ASP A 348 47.99 -27.04 -26.19
N THR A 349 48.22 -27.77 -27.27
CA THR A 349 47.44 -28.91 -27.72
C THR A 349 47.60 -30.05 -26.72
N ASP A 350 46.51 -30.62 -26.24
CA ASP A 350 46.36 -32.08 -26.18
C ASP A 350 44.86 -32.41 -26.10
N GLY A 351 44.42 -33.21 -27.06
CA GLY A 351 43.06 -33.71 -27.14
C GLY A 351 42.90 -35.03 -26.38
N ASP A 352 41.67 -35.31 -25.97
CA ASP A 352 41.05 -36.60 -26.28
C ASP A 352 39.52 -36.53 -26.12
N THR A 353 38.88 -37.38 -26.93
CA THR A 353 37.49 -37.41 -27.39
C THR A 353 36.48 -38.08 -26.45
N ASP A 354 35.21 -37.78 -26.78
CA ASP A 354 33.98 -38.60 -26.64
C ASP A 354 33.18 -38.62 -25.32
N GLY A 355 31.93 -38.14 -25.42
CA GLY A 355 30.78 -39.06 -25.49
C GLY A 355 29.95 -39.33 -24.23
N ASP A 356 28.79 -38.66 -24.18
CA ASP A 356 27.46 -39.21 -23.89
C ASP A 356 26.99 -39.57 -22.44
N THR A 357 25.70 -39.24 -22.25
CA THR A 357 24.65 -39.73 -21.33
C THR A 357 24.82 -39.76 -19.80
N GLY A 358 23.75 -39.32 -19.11
CA GLY A 358 23.16 -40.15 -18.05
C GLY A 358 22.89 -39.48 -16.70
N ASP A 359 21.61 -39.19 -16.48
CA ASP A 359 20.95 -39.00 -15.19
C ASP A 359 21.37 -40.04 -14.14
N THR A 360 21.60 -39.66 -12.87
CA THR A 360 21.14 -40.42 -11.70
C THR A 360 21.33 -39.70 -10.37
N VAL A 361 20.36 -39.97 -9.50
CA VAL A 361 20.06 -39.40 -8.19
C VAL A 361 20.80 -40.15 -7.05
N ASN A 362 21.02 -39.40 -5.97
CA ASN A 362 21.24 -39.81 -4.57
C ASN A 362 22.60 -40.36 -4.12
N THR A 363 23.17 -39.67 -3.14
CA THR A 363 23.44 -40.12 -1.75
C THR A 363 23.98 -38.86 -1.03
N GLY A 364 23.34 -38.29 -0.03
CA GLY A 364 23.08 -38.92 1.26
C GLY A 364 24.40 -38.97 2.04
N ASP A 365 24.78 -37.88 2.73
CA ASP A 365 25.51 -38.03 3.99
C ASP A 365 25.42 -36.79 4.88
N THR A 366 25.25 -37.12 6.16
CA THR A 366 25.10 -36.24 7.31
C THR A 366 26.50 -35.88 7.80
N VAL A 367 26.76 -34.61 8.14
CA VAL A 367 27.86 -34.27 9.03
C VAL A 367 27.39 -33.25 10.05
N ASN A 368 27.45 -33.67 11.31
CA ASN A 368 27.35 -32.83 12.49
C ASN A 368 28.78 -32.57 13.03
N THR A 369 28.93 -31.45 13.75
CA THR A 369 30.01 -31.06 14.66
C THR A 369 31.32 -30.52 14.07
N GLY A 370 31.73 -29.35 14.56
CA GLY A 370 33.05 -28.77 14.30
C GLY A 370 33.16 -27.29 14.65
N ASP A 371 33.07 -26.98 15.94
CA ASP A 371 33.42 -25.71 16.57
C ASP A 371 34.90 -25.33 16.32
N THR A 372 35.15 -24.14 15.79
CA THR A 372 36.36 -23.36 16.05
C THR A 372 36.02 -21.88 15.96
N GLY A 373 36.03 -21.21 17.10
CA GLY A 373 35.88 -19.76 17.20
C GLY A 373 37.09 -19.01 16.67
N ASP A 374 36.85 -17.74 16.32
CA ASP A 374 37.81 -16.67 16.50
C ASP A 374 37.05 -15.37 16.82
N THR A 375 37.19 -14.96 18.06
CA THR A 375 36.82 -13.65 18.61
C THR A 375 37.85 -12.61 18.17
N VAL A 376 37.41 -11.54 17.50
CA VAL A 376 38.17 -10.28 17.45
C VAL A 376 37.51 -9.27 18.38
N ASN A 377 38.25 -8.98 19.43
CA ASN A 377 37.96 -8.03 20.49
C ASN A 377 38.61 -6.69 20.10
N THR A 378 37.84 -5.61 20.03
CA THR A 378 38.36 -4.25 20.18
C THR A 378 37.46 -3.50 21.14
N GLY A 379 37.84 -3.54 22.42
CA GLY A 379 37.38 -2.58 23.40
C GLY A 379 38.17 -1.29 23.27
N ASP A 380 37.50 -0.17 23.51
CA ASP A 380 38.10 1.00 24.13
C ASP A 380 37.10 1.57 25.14
N THR A 381 37.56 1.60 26.39
CA THR A 381 37.03 2.31 27.57
C THR A 381 38.08 3.38 27.87
N ILE A 382 37.88 4.58 28.41
CA ILE A 382 36.88 5.31 29.21
C ILE A 382 37.34 6.78 29.10
N ASN A 383 36.43 7.76 29.21
CA ASN A 383 36.64 8.89 30.14
C ASN A 383 35.32 9.58 30.48
N THR A 384 34.98 9.43 31.75
CA THR A 384 33.97 10.15 32.51
C THR A 384 34.50 11.53 32.87
N ASP A 385 33.71 12.57 32.66
CA ASP A 385 33.63 13.68 33.61
C ASP A 385 32.18 14.18 33.64
N GLY A 386 31.63 14.21 34.84
CA GLY A 386 30.28 14.66 35.10
C GLY A 386 30.24 16.16 35.35
N ASP A 387 29.09 16.76 35.05
CA ASP A 387 28.65 17.90 35.84
C ASP A 387 27.14 17.84 36.05
N LYS A 388 26.75 18.07 37.30
CA LYS A 388 25.38 18.06 37.82
C LYS A 388 24.93 19.50 37.94
N THR A 389 23.86 19.91 37.26
CA THR A 389 23.00 20.99 37.75
C THR A 389 21.63 21.00 37.07
N SER A 390 20.58 20.92 37.88
CA SER A 390 19.24 21.46 37.65
C SER A 390 18.62 21.70 39.05
N PRO A 391 17.54 22.50 39.22
CA PRO A 391 16.91 23.47 38.32
C PRO A 391 16.77 24.87 38.95
N GLY A 392 16.56 25.90 38.13
CA GLY A 392 16.15 27.23 38.56
C GLY A 392 14.85 27.61 37.87
N GLU A 393 13.81 27.83 38.68
CA GLU A 393 12.52 28.40 38.33
C GLU A 393 12.69 29.84 37.85
N GLU A 394 12.01 30.24 36.78
CA GLU A 394 11.63 31.64 36.57
C GLU A 394 10.40 31.69 35.65
N GLU A 395 9.25 32.01 36.27
CA GLU A 395 8.05 32.50 35.62
C GLU A 395 8.35 33.86 34.99
N GLU A 396 8.02 34.07 33.72
CA GLU A 396 7.73 35.43 33.25
C GLU A 396 6.54 35.46 32.28
N GLU A 397 5.51 36.09 32.81
CA GLU A 397 4.23 36.49 32.27
C GLU A 397 4.40 37.52 31.14
N ARG A 398 3.81 37.29 29.95
CA ARG A 398 3.57 38.40 29.00
C ARG A 398 2.16 38.38 28.44
N GLN A 399 1.45 39.43 28.83
CA GLN A 399 0.11 39.84 28.50
C GLN A 399 -0.14 40.06 27.02
N ALA A 400 -1.40 39.83 26.66
CA ALA A 400 -2.08 40.31 25.49
C ALA A 400 -1.97 41.85 25.34
N VAL A 401 -1.82 42.31 24.10
CA VAL A 401 -2.16 43.68 23.70
C VAL A 401 -3.23 43.57 22.62
N SER A 402 -4.40 44.09 22.98
CA SER A 402 -5.55 44.40 22.14
C SER A 402 -5.34 45.71 21.36
N GLU A 403 -5.88 45.75 20.14
CA GLU A 403 -6.45 46.90 19.42
C GLU A 403 -5.57 48.14 19.18
N GLU A 404 -5.14 48.37 17.93
CA GLU A 404 -5.79 49.27 16.95
C GLU A 404 -5.33 48.96 15.51
#